data_AF-A0A8B9AZN0-F1
#
_entry.id   AF-A0A8B9AZN0-F1
#
_cell.length_a   1.000
_cell.length_b   1.000
_cell.length_c   1.000
_cell.angle_alpha   90.00
_cell.angle_beta   90.00
_cell.angle_gamma   90.00
#
_symmetry.space_group_name_H-M   'P 1'
#
loop_
_entity.id
_entity.type
_entity.pdbx_description
1 polymer ?
#
loop_
_entity_poly.entity_id
_entity_poly.type
_entity_poly.pdbx_seq_one_letter_code
_entity_poly.pdbx_strand_id
1 'polypeptide(L)'
;MRRRLRLPSSSDEDDDDRRPQTLTSPKPSPNRNPPPAAPNPPLEISDDDFVDVPDVLSPPSPPPPPPARPAGAPEDNDGSLSVPWTGLDGSLRPIDEFLRRLGLRLRPEWLGFCVKALTSYGSGFEGLDIAGKARRCFEQFLLSDMNICGAGVLPENVQAMHKADLEGPFVLQVDEIINISAPLRERYHDAPAGFKRCLKLSMTDGVQRIFGMEYRPIRELEVLAPAGFKIIICNVHIRRGLLMLVPEVLEVLGGQVDDLDAARQRLVGEVNKPPRSKRKQCGLPLSRRASLAAWPSDVINNGAQTNIPSLKM
;
A
#
# COMPACT_ATOMS: atom_id res chain seq x y z
N MET A 1 3.82 23.16 -40.86
CA MET A 1 3.65 24.40 -40.07
C MET A 1 4.13 24.16 -38.64
N ARG A 2 5.10 24.93 -38.14
CA ARG A 2 5.55 24.90 -36.73
C ARG A 2 5.55 26.35 -36.22
N ARG A 3 4.74 26.68 -35.21
CA ARG A 3 4.75 28.01 -34.57
C ARG A 3 5.57 27.96 -33.28
N ARG A 4 6.82 28.43 -33.33
CA ARG A 4 7.57 28.86 -32.14
C ARG A 4 7.17 30.31 -31.84
N LEU A 5 6.56 30.55 -30.69
CA LEU A 5 6.39 31.90 -30.17
C LEU A 5 7.68 32.31 -29.44
N ARG A 6 8.37 33.32 -29.99
CA ARG A 6 9.27 34.19 -29.23
C ARG A 6 8.43 35.39 -28.77
N LEU A 7 8.67 35.86 -27.55
CA LEU A 7 8.28 37.21 -27.12
C LEU A 7 9.54 37.96 -26.63
N PRO A 8 9.55 39.30 -26.68
CA PRO A 8 10.79 40.06 -26.80
C PRO A 8 11.31 40.64 -25.48
N SER A 9 12.52 41.20 -25.58
CA SER A 9 13.20 42.02 -24.57
C SER A 9 12.47 43.35 -24.32
N SER A 10 12.63 43.89 -23.12
CA SER A 10 12.34 45.28 -22.75
C SER A 10 13.47 45.75 -21.85
N SER A 11 14.06 46.90 -22.19
CA SER A 11 15.12 47.63 -21.49
C SER A 11 14.74 49.11 -21.48
N ASP A 12 15.07 49.82 -20.42
CA ASP A 12 15.18 51.30 -20.34
C ASP A 12 15.80 51.64 -18.95
N GLU A 13 16.87 52.45 -18.94
CA GLU A 13 17.79 52.71 -17.82
C GLU A 13 18.30 54.19 -17.87
N ASP A 14 18.89 54.85 -16.86
CA ASP A 14 19.36 54.44 -15.52
C ASP A 14 18.43 54.84 -14.33
N ASP A 15 18.56 55.90 -13.51
CA ASP A 15 19.41 57.13 -13.43
C ASP A 15 19.91 57.37 -11.97
N ASP A 16 20.99 58.14 -11.73
CA ASP A 16 21.83 58.03 -10.50
C ASP A 16 22.21 59.35 -9.74
N ASP A 17 22.81 59.15 -8.55
CA ASP A 17 23.84 59.93 -7.84
C ASP A 17 23.48 60.57 -6.47
N ARG A 18 24.16 60.07 -5.41
CA ARG A 18 24.91 60.88 -4.41
C ARG A 18 25.65 60.02 -3.35
N ARG A 19 26.98 60.20 -3.30
CA ARG A 19 27.94 59.79 -2.24
C ARG A 19 28.31 61.02 -1.35
N PRO A 20 29.12 60.97 -0.24
CA PRO A 20 30.40 60.23 -0.12
C PRO A 20 30.97 59.81 1.28
N GLN A 21 32.19 59.22 1.21
CA GLN A 21 33.24 58.99 2.24
C GLN A 21 33.14 57.76 3.17
N THR A 22 34.21 57.20 3.78
CA THR A 22 35.65 56.95 3.42
C THR A 22 36.30 56.02 4.48
N LEU A 23 37.24 55.11 4.13
CA LEU A 23 38.60 55.03 4.72
C LEU A 23 39.54 53.98 4.02
N THR A 24 40.55 54.49 3.30
CA THR A 24 41.97 54.04 3.19
C THR A 24 42.41 52.54 3.19
N SER A 25 42.75 52.03 1.98
CA SER A 25 44.10 51.60 1.46
C SER A 25 45.18 50.93 2.36
N PRO A 26 46.14 50.10 1.82
CA PRO A 26 46.69 50.11 0.44
C PRO A 26 46.95 48.76 -0.27
N LYS A 27 47.31 48.84 -1.58
CA LYS A 27 47.76 47.75 -2.48
C LYS A 27 49.27 47.44 -2.32
N PRO A 28 49.74 46.30 -2.87
CA PRO A 28 50.53 46.39 -4.10
C PRO A 28 50.05 45.45 -5.23
N SER A 29 50.60 45.65 -6.44
CA SER A 29 50.28 44.93 -7.69
C SER A 29 51.59 44.46 -8.35
N PRO A 30 51.61 43.69 -9.47
CA PRO A 30 50.63 42.69 -9.95
C PRO A 30 51.28 41.38 -10.47
N ASN A 31 50.42 40.45 -10.92
CA ASN A 31 50.65 39.53 -12.06
C ASN A 31 51.62 38.33 -11.94
N ARG A 32 51.05 37.12 -11.81
CA ARG A 32 51.48 35.90 -12.53
C ARG A 32 50.29 34.94 -12.65
N ASN A 33 49.62 34.94 -13.81
CA ASN A 33 48.62 33.92 -14.13
C ASN A 33 49.31 32.56 -14.37
N PRO A 34 48.74 31.43 -13.88
CA PRO A 34 49.15 30.10 -14.32
C PRO A 34 48.71 29.86 -15.79
N PRO A 35 49.40 28.97 -16.53
CA PRO A 35 49.04 28.68 -17.92
C PRO A 35 47.69 27.95 -18.02
N PRO A 36 46.96 28.08 -19.15
CA PRO A 36 45.71 27.38 -19.36
C PRO A 36 45.93 25.87 -19.44
N ALA A 37 45.07 25.10 -18.78
CA ALA A 37 45.05 23.65 -18.90
C ALA A 37 44.69 23.24 -20.35
N ALA A 38 45.34 22.18 -20.85
CA ALA A 38 45.01 21.61 -22.16
C ALA A 38 43.55 21.11 -22.18
N PRO A 39 42.85 21.17 -23.33
CA PRO A 39 41.51 20.63 -23.45
C PRO A 39 41.55 19.10 -23.24
N ASN A 40 40.66 18.60 -22.39
CA ASN A 40 40.47 17.15 -22.22
C ASN A 40 40.06 16.53 -23.57
N PRO A 41 40.56 15.34 -23.92
CA PRO A 41 40.07 14.61 -25.09
C PRO A 41 38.56 14.31 -24.92
N PRO A 42 37.79 14.26 -26.02
CA PRO A 42 36.38 13.87 -25.95
C PRO A 42 36.28 12.44 -25.38
N LEU A 43 35.36 12.25 -24.43
CA LEU A 43 35.04 10.93 -23.92
C LEU A 43 34.32 10.14 -25.02
N GLU A 44 34.97 9.12 -25.55
CA GLU A 44 34.30 8.12 -26.39
C GLU A 44 33.29 7.36 -25.51
N ILE A 45 32.01 7.58 -25.78
CA ILE A 45 30.93 6.80 -25.20
C ILE A 45 30.88 5.50 -26.00
N SER A 46 31.35 4.40 -25.41
CA SER A 46 31.16 3.06 -25.97
C SER A 46 29.68 2.72 -25.90
N ASP A 47 29.04 2.43 -27.03
CA ASP A 47 27.61 2.10 -27.13
C ASP A 47 27.26 0.67 -26.61
N ASP A 48 28.20 -0.02 -25.93
CA ASP A 48 28.08 -1.43 -25.52
C ASP A 48 27.31 -1.69 -24.21
N ASP A 49 26.82 -0.65 -23.52
CA ASP A 49 26.07 -0.77 -22.26
C ASP A 49 24.54 -0.61 -22.41
N PHE A 50 24.01 -0.69 -23.64
CA PHE A 50 22.57 -0.88 -23.87
C PHE A 50 22.16 -2.33 -23.57
N VAL A 51 21.88 -2.60 -22.30
CA VAL A 51 21.17 -3.82 -21.90
C VAL A 51 19.75 -3.78 -22.46
N ASP A 52 19.50 -4.58 -23.49
CA ASP A 52 18.14 -4.88 -23.95
C ASP A 52 17.34 -5.43 -22.77
N VAL A 53 16.38 -4.64 -22.29
CA VAL A 53 15.42 -5.08 -21.27
C VAL A 53 14.39 -5.93 -22.02
N PRO A 54 14.33 -7.26 -21.82
CA PRO A 54 13.29 -8.05 -22.47
C PRO A 54 11.92 -7.58 -21.99
N ASP A 55 11.01 -7.33 -22.93
CA ASP A 55 9.66 -6.80 -22.70
C ASP A 55 8.71 -7.79 -21.98
N VAL A 56 9.30 -8.84 -21.37
CA VAL A 56 8.65 -9.86 -20.57
C VAL A 56 8.72 -9.44 -19.11
N LEU A 57 7.75 -8.63 -18.71
CA LEU A 57 7.45 -8.42 -17.29
C LEU A 57 7.32 -9.78 -16.60
N SER A 58 8.23 -10.09 -15.68
CA SER A 58 8.14 -11.33 -14.91
C SER A 58 6.78 -11.36 -14.21
N PRO A 59 6.00 -12.46 -14.33
CA PRO A 59 4.71 -12.55 -13.67
C PRO A 59 4.90 -12.40 -12.15
N PRO A 60 3.94 -11.77 -11.44
CA PRO A 60 4.01 -11.68 -9.99
C PRO A 60 4.11 -13.09 -9.39
N SER A 61 4.89 -13.24 -8.32
CA SER A 61 5.00 -14.51 -7.60
C SER A 61 3.62 -15.05 -7.26
N PRO A 62 3.33 -16.35 -7.47
CA PRO A 62 2.05 -16.92 -7.09
C PRO A 62 1.85 -16.78 -5.57
N PRO A 63 0.61 -16.59 -5.09
CA PRO A 63 0.33 -16.65 -3.67
C PRO A 63 0.70 -18.02 -3.09
N PRO A 64 1.02 -18.11 -1.79
CA PRO A 64 1.25 -19.40 -1.15
C PRO A 64 0.01 -20.31 -1.29
N PRO A 65 0.18 -21.62 -1.46
CA PRO A 65 -0.95 -22.53 -1.58
C PRO A 65 -1.78 -22.51 -0.29
N PRO A 66 -3.12 -22.62 -0.38
CA PRO A 66 -3.96 -22.77 0.80
C PRO A 66 -3.60 -24.07 1.56
N PRO A 67 -3.81 -24.12 2.89
CA PRO A 67 -3.58 -25.34 3.66
C PRO A 67 -4.39 -26.50 3.09
N ALA A 68 -3.75 -27.67 3.00
CA ALA A 68 -4.34 -28.84 2.36
C ALA A 68 -5.67 -29.23 3.03
N ARG A 69 -6.74 -29.31 2.23
CA ARG A 69 -8.02 -29.86 2.70
C ARG A 69 -7.82 -31.32 3.11
N PRO A 70 -8.38 -31.79 4.24
CA PRO A 70 -8.42 -33.22 4.55
C PRO A 70 -9.21 -33.96 3.47
N ALA A 71 -8.71 -35.11 3.03
CA ALA A 71 -9.35 -35.92 2.01
C ALA A 71 -10.62 -36.57 2.58
N GLY A 72 -11.80 -36.28 1.99
CA GLY A 72 -13.07 -36.91 2.39
C GLY A 72 -14.31 -36.02 2.40
N ALA A 73 -14.45 -35.06 1.48
CA ALA A 73 -15.70 -34.31 1.26
C ALA A 73 -16.33 -34.72 -0.09
N PRO A 74 -17.68 -34.85 -0.21
CA PRO A 74 -18.33 -35.22 -1.46
C PRO A 74 -18.21 -34.14 -2.54
N GLU A 75 -18.31 -34.55 -3.81
CA GLU A 75 -18.44 -33.65 -4.95
C GLU A 75 -19.93 -33.35 -5.20
N ASP A 76 -20.36 -32.10 -4.99
CA ASP A 76 -21.69 -31.63 -5.41
C ASP A 76 -21.59 -30.90 -6.76
N ASN A 77 -22.43 -31.31 -7.71
CA ASN A 77 -22.41 -30.88 -9.11
C ASN A 77 -23.60 -29.97 -9.47
N ASP A 78 -23.25 -28.80 -10.01
CA ASP A 78 -24.08 -27.86 -10.78
C ASP A 78 -25.31 -27.21 -10.09
N GLY A 79 -25.66 -25.99 -10.53
CA GLY A 79 -26.87 -25.27 -10.13
C GLY A 79 -26.62 -23.89 -9.52
N SER A 80 -26.77 -22.84 -10.32
CA SER A 80 -26.79 -21.45 -9.84
C SER A 80 -28.02 -21.19 -8.95
N LEU A 81 -27.83 -21.23 -7.62
CA LEU A 81 -28.70 -20.58 -6.63
C LEU A 81 -27.86 -20.11 -5.44
N SER A 82 -28.22 -18.94 -4.88
CA SER A 82 -27.59 -18.38 -3.68
C SER A 82 -27.75 -19.33 -2.49
N VAL A 83 -26.65 -19.90 -2.00
CA VAL A 83 -26.64 -20.79 -0.84
C VAL A 83 -27.23 -20.07 0.38
N PRO A 84 -28.33 -20.56 0.98
CA PRO A 84 -28.83 -20.00 2.23
C PRO A 84 -27.83 -20.27 3.34
N TRP A 85 -27.39 -19.23 4.05
CA TRP A 85 -26.42 -19.36 5.14
C TRP A 85 -27.07 -19.99 6.39
N THR A 86 -27.24 -21.32 6.39
CA THR A 86 -27.85 -22.13 7.46
C THR A 86 -26.90 -22.39 8.65
N GLY A 87 -26.13 -21.38 9.07
CA GLY A 87 -25.16 -21.49 10.16
C GLY A 87 -25.13 -20.33 11.16
N LEU A 88 -25.79 -19.20 10.85
CA LEU A 88 -25.77 -18.03 11.73
C LEU A 88 -26.91 -18.07 12.76
N ASP A 89 -26.53 -18.13 14.05
CA ASP A 89 -27.41 -18.02 15.22
C ASP A 89 -28.35 -16.80 15.11
N GLY A 90 -29.59 -16.97 15.54
CA GLY A 90 -30.65 -15.96 15.44
C GLY A 90 -30.26 -14.64 16.12
N SER A 91 -29.47 -14.70 17.19
CA SER A 91 -28.94 -13.52 17.90
C SER A 91 -27.94 -12.69 17.07
N LEU A 92 -27.18 -13.34 16.17
CA LEU A 92 -26.13 -12.69 15.37
C LEU A 92 -26.67 -12.07 14.08
N ARG A 93 -27.79 -12.57 13.54
CA ARG A 93 -28.37 -12.11 12.26
C ARG A 93 -28.63 -10.60 12.18
N PRO A 94 -29.21 -9.92 13.20
CA PRO A 94 -29.43 -8.48 13.13
C PRO A 94 -28.13 -7.67 13.10
N ILE A 95 -27.07 -8.17 13.74
CA ILE A 95 -25.74 -7.54 13.78
C ILE A 95 -25.06 -7.69 12.40
N ASP A 96 -25.07 -8.90 11.84
CA ASP A 96 -24.57 -9.17 10.48
C ASP A 96 -25.32 -8.34 9.42
N GLU A 97 -26.65 -8.27 9.48
CA GLU A 97 -27.44 -7.46 8.55
C GLU A 97 -27.13 -5.95 8.69
N PHE A 98 -26.93 -5.45 9.90
CA PHE A 98 -26.54 -4.06 10.12
C PHE A 98 -25.16 -3.75 9.50
N LEU A 99 -24.17 -4.62 9.70
CA LEU A 99 -22.83 -4.47 9.12
C LEU A 99 -22.85 -4.57 7.58
N ARG A 100 -23.69 -5.44 7.01
CA ARG A 100 -23.90 -5.58 5.56
C ARG A 100 -24.39 -4.29 4.91
N ARG A 101 -25.31 -3.58 5.57
CA ARG A 101 -25.81 -2.28 5.07
C ARG A 101 -24.73 -1.19 5.06
N LEU A 102 -23.65 -1.36 5.83
CA LEU A 102 -22.46 -0.50 5.81
C LEU A 102 -21.38 -0.97 4.82
N GLY A 103 -21.66 -1.99 4.01
CA GLY A 103 -20.71 -2.53 3.05
C GLY A 103 -19.68 -3.50 3.64
N LEU A 104 -19.93 -4.08 4.82
CA LEU A 104 -19.05 -5.07 5.45
C LEU A 104 -19.71 -6.45 5.52
N ARG A 105 -19.01 -7.49 5.05
CA ARG A 105 -19.42 -8.90 5.22
C ARG A 105 -18.38 -9.67 6.02
N LEU A 106 -18.80 -10.22 7.16
CA LEU A 106 -17.96 -11.00 8.06
C LEU A 106 -18.33 -12.48 8.03
N ARG A 107 -17.38 -13.34 8.41
CA ARG A 107 -17.61 -14.77 8.57
C ARG A 107 -18.45 -15.03 9.82
N PRO A 108 -19.52 -15.87 9.76
CA PRO A 108 -20.35 -16.23 10.92
C PRO A 108 -19.55 -16.71 12.13
N GLU A 109 -18.49 -17.48 11.89
CA GLU A 109 -17.65 -18.09 12.90
C GLU A 109 -16.85 -17.02 13.65
N TRP A 110 -16.29 -16.06 12.90
CA TRP A 110 -15.59 -14.91 13.46
C TRP A 110 -16.54 -13.98 14.20
N LEU A 111 -17.70 -13.64 13.62
CA LEU A 111 -18.69 -12.77 14.27
C LEU A 111 -19.24 -13.41 15.55
N GLY A 112 -19.51 -14.71 15.53
CA GLY A 112 -19.94 -15.47 16.70
C GLY A 112 -18.87 -15.53 17.79
N PHE A 113 -17.59 -15.65 17.44
CA PHE A 113 -16.49 -15.55 18.40
C PHE A 113 -16.36 -14.12 18.97
N CYS A 114 -16.40 -13.10 18.10
CA CYS A 114 -16.33 -11.69 18.48
C CYS A 114 -17.45 -11.31 19.47
N VAL A 115 -18.69 -11.70 19.18
CA VAL A 115 -19.83 -11.48 20.08
C VAL A 115 -19.65 -12.23 21.41
N LYS A 116 -19.23 -13.49 21.40
CA LYS A 116 -18.96 -14.24 22.66
C LYS A 116 -17.87 -13.60 23.51
N ALA A 117 -16.78 -13.14 22.88
CA ALA A 117 -15.72 -12.42 23.57
C ALA A 117 -16.24 -11.11 24.16
N LEU A 118 -17.01 -10.32 23.39
CA LEU A 118 -17.62 -9.07 23.84
C LEU A 118 -18.72 -9.26 24.90
N THR A 119 -19.40 -10.41 24.96
CA THR A 119 -20.37 -10.75 26.02
C THR A 119 -19.71 -11.14 27.35
N SER A 120 -18.37 -11.30 27.41
CA SER A 120 -17.66 -11.61 28.64
C SER A 120 -17.94 -10.60 29.76
N TYR A 121 -18.04 -11.09 30.99
CA TYR A 121 -18.56 -10.36 32.16
C TYR A 121 -17.99 -8.93 32.30
N GLY A 122 -18.89 -7.93 32.36
CA GLY A 122 -18.56 -6.53 32.66
C GLY A 122 -18.50 -5.59 31.45
N SER A 123 -18.66 -6.06 30.22
CA SER A 123 -18.55 -5.23 29.00
C SER A 123 -19.73 -4.29 28.72
N GLY A 124 -20.89 -4.55 29.35
CA GLY A 124 -22.17 -3.92 29.03
C GLY A 124 -22.79 -4.34 27.68
N PHE A 125 -22.17 -5.25 26.94
CA PHE A 125 -22.51 -5.55 25.54
C PHE A 125 -23.94 -6.07 25.36
N GLU A 126 -24.45 -6.91 26.25
CA GLU A 126 -25.80 -7.49 26.13
C GLU A 126 -26.91 -6.43 26.13
N GLY A 127 -26.74 -5.37 26.93
CA GLY A 127 -27.70 -4.27 27.05
C GLY A 127 -27.68 -3.24 25.92
N LEU A 128 -26.74 -3.39 24.96
CA LEU A 128 -26.69 -2.52 23.78
C LEU A 128 -27.79 -2.88 22.76
N ASP A 129 -28.23 -1.87 22.02
CA ASP A 129 -29.06 -2.04 20.84
C ASP A 129 -28.24 -2.65 19.67
N ILE A 130 -28.89 -2.93 18.54
CA ILE A 130 -28.21 -3.57 17.40
C ILE A 130 -27.09 -2.68 16.84
N ALA A 131 -27.29 -1.36 16.78
CA ALA A 131 -26.25 -0.45 16.30
C ALA A 131 -25.05 -0.37 17.26
N GLY A 132 -25.29 -0.36 18.58
CA GLY A 132 -24.24 -0.43 19.61
C GLY A 132 -23.46 -1.75 19.56
N LYS A 133 -24.15 -2.89 19.40
CA LYS A 133 -23.52 -4.20 19.24
C LYS A 133 -22.66 -4.27 17.97
N ALA A 134 -23.22 -3.85 16.84
CA ALA A 134 -22.51 -3.77 15.57
C ALA A 134 -21.28 -2.85 15.64
N ARG A 135 -21.38 -1.69 16.31
CA ARG A 135 -20.25 -0.79 16.55
C ARG A 135 -19.11 -1.48 17.32
N ARG A 136 -19.41 -2.17 18.43
CA ARG A 136 -18.39 -2.91 19.19
C ARG A 136 -17.75 -4.04 18.38
N CYS A 137 -18.52 -4.75 17.55
CA CYS A 137 -17.96 -5.73 16.62
C CYS A 137 -17.08 -5.08 15.54
N PHE A 138 -17.48 -3.90 15.04
CA PHE A 138 -16.71 -3.13 14.06
C PHE A 138 -15.37 -2.63 14.63
N GLU A 139 -15.34 -2.19 15.89
CA GLU A 139 -14.11 -1.81 16.60
C GLU A 139 -13.10 -2.97 16.67
N GLN A 140 -13.56 -4.20 16.92
CA GLN A 140 -12.69 -5.40 16.88
C GLN A 140 -12.25 -5.75 15.45
N PHE A 141 -13.12 -5.53 14.46
CA PHE A 141 -12.83 -5.75 13.04
C PHE A 141 -11.74 -4.80 12.51
N LEU A 142 -11.69 -3.53 12.96
CA LEU A 142 -10.66 -2.58 12.53
C LEU A 142 -9.24 -3.12 12.77
N LEU A 143 -9.03 -3.88 13.85
CA LEU A 143 -7.75 -4.49 14.25
C LEU A 143 -7.53 -5.92 13.73
N SER A 144 -8.51 -6.50 13.04
CA SER A 144 -8.46 -7.89 12.56
C SER A 144 -8.01 -7.97 11.10
N ASP A 145 -7.30 -9.05 10.73
CA ASP A 145 -7.01 -9.34 9.33
C ASP A 145 -8.29 -9.80 8.60
N MET A 146 -8.65 -9.06 7.56
CA MET A 146 -9.75 -9.37 6.66
C MET A 146 -9.66 -10.78 6.05
N ASN A 147 -8.48 -11.35 5.84
CA ASN A 147 -8.35 -12.73 5.35
C ASN A 147 -8.84 -13.79 6.36
N ILE A 148 -8.91 -13.43 7.65
CA ILE A 148 -9.44 -14.27 8.74
C ILE A 148 -10.93 -13.97 8.94
N CYS A 149 -11.33 -12.70 8.98
CA CYS A 149 -12.69 -12.30 9.40
C CYS A 149 -13.66 -11.98 8.24
N GLY A 150 -13.18 -11.65 7.05
CA GLY A 150 -13.97 -11.22 5.90
C GLY A 150 -14.62 -12.37 5.12
N ALA A 151 -15.85 -12.17 4.66
CA ALA A 151 -16.66 -13.16 3.93
C ALA A 151 -16.97 -12.76 2.47
N GLY A 152 -16.20 -11.84 1.91
CA GLY A 152 -16.34 -11.36 0.53
C GLY A 152 -17.51 -10.40 0.36
N VAL A 153 -17.25 -9.14 0.03
CA VAL A 153 -18.29 -8.13 -0.21
C VAL A 153 -18.29 -7.60 -1.63
N LEU A 154 -17.16 -7.71 -2.33
CA LEU A 154 -17.05 -7.31 -3.73
C LEU A 154 -17.75 -8.34 -4.65
N PRO A 155 -18.28 -7.91 -5.81
CA PRO A 155 -18.70 -8.82 -6.87
C PRO A 155 -17.54 -9.74 -7.30
N GLU A 156 -17.84 -10.96 -7.75
CA GLU A 156 -16.78 -11.88 -8.18
C GLU A 156 -15.99 -11.34 -9.38
N ASN A 157 -14.70 -11.68 -9.45
CA ASN A 157 -13.82 -11.39 -10.58
C ASN A 157 -13.64 -9.89 -10.92
N VAL A 158 -13.60 -9.00 -9.91
CA VAL A 158 -13.33 -7.55 -10.09
C VAL A 158 -12.09 -7.31 -10.98
N GLN A 159 -11.05 -8.12 -10.82
CA GLN A 159 -9.81 -8.07 -11.60
C GLN A 159 -10.00 -8.23 -13.13
N ALA A 160 -11.10 -8.83 -13.59
CA ALA A 160 -11.42 -8.99 -15.01
C ALA A 160 -12.23 -7.80 -15.58
N MET A 161 -12.76 -6.92 -14.74
CA MET A 161 -13.68 -5.86 -15.16
C MET A 161 -12.98 -4.72 -15.91
N HIS A 162 -13.67 -4.13 -16.89
CA HIS A 162 -13.15 -3.00 -17.66
C HIS A 162 -14.28 -2.10 -18.17
N LYS A 163 -14.19 -0.79 -17.89
CA LYS A 163 -15.26 0.20 -18.16
C LYS A 163 -16.56 -0.12 -17.39
N ALA A 164 -16.40 -0.62 -16.17
CA ALA A 164 -17.49 -0.92 -15.25
C ALA A 164 -17.35 -0.05 -14.00
N ASP A 165 -18.45 0.13 -13.27
CA ASP A 165 -18.51 0.96 -12.07
C ASP A 165 -19.01 0.10 -10.90
N LEU A 166 -18.47 0.36 -9.70
CA LEU A 166 -18.83 -0.32 -8.46
C LEU A 166 -19.49 0.69 -7.51
N GLU A 167 -20.82 0.63 -7.40
CA GLU A 167 -21.63 1.58 -6.62
C GLU A 167 -21.31 1.55 -5.12
N GLY A 168 -21.15 0.37 -4.53
CA GLY A 168 -20.83 0.21 -3.11
C GLY A 168 -22.02 0.46 -2.17
N PRO A 169 -21.78 0.69 -0.88
CA PRO A 169 -20.47 0.73 -0.21
C PRO A 169 -19.77 -0.63 -0.15
N PHE A 170 -18.44 -0.63 -0.21
CA PHE A 170 -17.61 -1.80 0.10
C PHE A 170 -16.51 -1.43 1.11
N VAL A 171 -16.49 -2.10 2.26
CA VAL A 171 -15.43 -1.98 3.27
C VAL A 171 -14.31 -2.96 2.91
N LEU A 172 -13.09 -2.43 2.78
CA LEU A 172 -11.91 -3.17 2.35
C LEU A 172 -10.76 -2.98 3.33
N GLN A 173 -9.85 -3.95 3.36
CA GLN A 173 -8.54 -3.82 3.99
C GLN A 173 -7.49 -3.43 2.96
N VAL A 174 -6.59 -2.52 3.31
CA VAL A 174 -5.42 -2.14 2.51
C VAL A 174 -4.18 -2.79 3.12
N ASP A 175 -3.62 -3.78 2.44
CA ASP A 175 -2.45 -4.53 2.93
C ASP A 175 -1.13 -3.83 2.59
N GLU A 176 -1.07 -3.13 1.45
CA GLU A 176 0.14 -2.44 1.00
C GLU A 176 -0.21 -1.17 0.21
N ILE A 177 0.54 -0.09 0.49
CA ILE A 177 0.60 1.12 -0.33
C ILE A 177 2.02 1.22 -0.88
N ILE A 178 2.15 1.48 -2.19
CA ILE A 178 3.43 1.82 -2.82
C ILE A 178 3.30 3.06 -3.69
N ASN A 179 4.26 3.99 -3.62
CA ASN A 179 4.31 5.12 -4.54
C ASN A 179 4.92 4.68 -5.89
N ILE A 180 4.08 4.36 -6.89
CA ILE A 180 4.54 3.83 -8.18
C ILE A 180 5.18 4.87 -9.10
N SER A 181 5.05 6.18 -8.80
CA SER A 181 5.79 7.23 -9.51
C SER A 181 7.27 7.31 -9.10
N ALA A 182 7.68 6.61 -8.03
CA ALA A 182 9.04 6.63 -7.50
C ALA A 182 9.85 5.37 -7.91
N PRO A 183 11.19 5.48 -8.04
CA PRO A 183 12.07 4.31 -8.19
C PRO A 183 12.03 3.45 -6.92
N LEU A 184 12.38 2.16 -7.03
CA LEU A 184 12.18 1.17 -5.95
C LEU A 184 12.65 1.60 -4.55
N ARG A 185 13.77 2.33 -4.45
CA ARG A 185 14.28 2.85 -3.17
C ARG A 185 13.38 3.89 -2.53
N GLU A 186 12.69 4.70 -3.32
CA GLU A 186 11.88 5.84 -2.89
C GLU A 186 10.39 5.49 -2.76
N ARG A 187 9.96 4.28 -3.16
CA ARG A 187 8.54 3.86 -3.14
C ARG A 187 7.91 3.80 -1.76
N TYR A 188 8.73 3.66 -0.73
CA TYR A 188 8.36 3.56 0.68
C TYR A 188 8.94 4.72 1.51
N HIS A 189 9.08 5.89 0.87
CA HIS A 189 9.33 7.16 1.56
C HIS A 189 8.04 7.99 1.54
N ASP A 190 7.87 8.86 2.54
CA ASP A 190 6.73 9.77 2.54
C ASP A 190 6.74 10.68 1.30
N ALA A 191 5.55 10.93 0.77
CA ALA A 191 5.32 11.74 -0.40
C ALA A 191 3.98 12.49 -0.25
N PRO A 192 3.99 13.83 -0.30
CA PRO A 192 2.77 14.62 -0.14
C PRO A 192 1.82 14.39 -1.31
N ALA A 193 0.52 14.46 -1.05
CA ALA A 193 -0.52 14.37 -2.07
C ALA A 193 -0.34 15.48 -3.12
N GLY A 194 -0.15 15.09 -4.38
CA GLY A 194 0.04 16.01 -5.50
C GLY A 194 0.40 15.28 -6.79
N PHE A 195 0.53 16.03 -7.88
CA PHE A 195 0.73 15.53 -9.25
C PHE A 195 2.03 14.74 -9.50
N LYS A 196 2.96 14.70 -8.53
CA LYS A 196 4.18 13.86 -8.58
C LYS A 196 4.02 12.52 -7.88
N ARG A 197 2.96 12.33 -7.09
CA ARG A 197 2.65 11.10 -6.37
C ARG A 197 1.64 10.29 -7.17
N CYS A 198 1.81 8.97 -7.18
CA CYS A 198 0.80 8.06 -7.66
C CYS A 198 0.88 6.80 -6.80
N LEU A 199 -0.03 6.65 -5.85
CA LEU A 199 -0.10 5.45 -5.02
C LEU A 199 -0.78 4.30 -5.78
N LYS A 200 -0.21 3.10 -5.68
CA LYS A 200 -0.92 1.84 -5.93
C LYS A 200 -1.27 1.23 -4.57
N LEU A 201 -2.56 0.92 -4.38
CA LEU A 201 -3.09 0.24 -3.22
C LEU A 201 -3.30 -1.24 -3.56
N SER A 202 -2.90 -2.12 -2.65
CA SER A 202 -3.21 -3.55 -2.70
C SER A 202 -4.22 -3.87 -1.60
N MET A 203 -5.38 -4.38 -1.96
CA MET A 203 -6.54 -4.45 -1.07
C MET A 203 -7.23 -5.82 -1.11
N THR A 204 -8.00 -6.15 -0.08
CA THR A 204 -8.75 -7.41 0.03
C THR A 204 -10.09 -7.21 0.76
N ASP A 205 -11.09 -8.02 0.40
CA ASP A 205 -12.35 -8.20 1.12
C ASP A 205 -12.42 -9.53 1.92
N GLY A 206 -11.26 -10.20 2.03
CA GLY A 206 -11.09 -11.48 2.73
C GLY A 206 -11.34 -12.70 1.86
N VAL A 207 -11.70 -12.50 0.59
CA VAL A 207 -11.93 -13.56 -0.40
C VAL A 207 -11.11 -13.32 -1.67
N GLN A 208 -11.09 -12.09 -2.20
CA GLN A 208 -10.31 -11.74 -3.39
C GLN A 208 -9.39 -10.54 -3.16
N ARG A 209 -8.19 -10.60 -3.78
CA ARG A 209 -7.25 -9.49 -3.82
C ARG A 209 -7.53 -8.60 -5.02
N ILE A 210 -7.63 -7.30 -4.80
CA ILE A 210 -7.81 -6.29 -5.84
C ILE A 210 -6.76 -5.18 -5.72
N PHE A 211 -6.64 -4.36 -6.76
CA PHE A 211 -5.68 -3.26 -6.81
C PHE A 211 -6.35 -1.95 -7.20
N GLY A 212 -5.99 -0.89 -6.51
CA GLY A 212 -6.40 0.48 -6.82
C GLY A 212 -5.20 1.33 -7.22
N MET A 213 -5.45 2.36 -8.01
CA MET A 213 -4.47 3.39 -8.36
C MET A 213 -5.04 4.76 -8.03
N GLU A 214 -4.25 5.59 -7.35
CA GLU A 214 -4.52 7.00 -7.12
C GLU A 214 -4.57 7.74 -8.45
N TYR A 215 -5.78 7.91 -8.99
CA TYR A 215 -6.04 8.59 -10.26
C TYR A 215 -6.13 10.12 -10.09
N ARG A 216 -6.58 10.58 -8.93
CA ARG A 216 -6.42 11.97 -8.46
C ARG A 216 -5.83 11.97 -7.05
N PRO A 217 -5.01 12.96 -6.65
CA PRO A 217 -4.37 12.98 -5.34
C PRO A 217 -5.36 12.91 -4.16
N ILE A 218 -5.21 11.90 -3.29
CA ILE A 218 -6.06 11.69 -2.10
C ILE A 218 -5.27 12.07 -0.84
N ARG A 219 -5.68 13.13 -0.15
CA ARG A 219 -4.90 13.72 0.95
C ARG A 219 -4.86 12.84 2.20
N GLU A 220 -5.88 12.02 2.41
CA GLU A 220 -6.00 11.06 3.51
C GLU A 220 -5.14 9.79 3.33
N LEU A 221 -4.56 9.59 2.14
CA LEU A 221 -3.66 8.46 1.88
C LEU A 221 -2.20 8.89 2.02
N GLU A 222 -1.48 8.19 2.89
CA GLU A 222 -0.05 8.35 3.15
C GLU A 222 0.73 7.12 2.66
N VAL A 223 1.97 7.29 2.20
CA VAL A 223 2.82 6.16 1.74
C VAL A 223 3.14 5.21 2.89
N LEU A 224 3.24 5.75 4.10
CA LEU A 224 3.68 5.05 5.31
C LEU A 224 2.54 4.76 6.30
N ALA A 225 1.29 4.83 5.84
CA ALA A 225 0.11 4.45 6.62
C ALA A 225 0.27 3.03 7.23
N PRO A 226 -0.33 2.76 8.41
CA PRO A 226 -0.29 1.43 9.03
C PRO A 226 -0.87 0.36 8.10
N ALA A 227 -0.18 -0.76 7.90
CA ALA A 227 -0.69 -1.81 7.03
C ALA A 227 -1.88 -2.55 7.67
N GLY A 228 -2.81 -3.02 6.83
CA GLY A 228 -4.05 -3.65 7.29
C GLY A 228 -5.14 -2.67 7.74
N PHE A 229 -4.95 -1.36 7.56
CA PHE A 229 -5.98 -0.37 7.81
C PHE A 229 -7.19 -0.58 6.89
N LYS A 230 -8.36 -0.09 7.33
CA LYS A 230 -9.65 -0.27 6.66
C LYS A 230 -10.07 1.02 5.95
N ILE A 231 -10.69 0.85 4.79
CA ILE A 231 -11.31 1.93 4.00
C ILE A 231 -12.73 1.53 3.61
N ILE A 232 -13.54 2.51 3.23
CA ILE A 232 -14.79 2.29 2.49
C ILE A 232 -14.65 2.87 1.08
N ILE A 233 -15.19 2.18 0.08
CA ILE A 233 -15.25 2.66 -1.30
C ILE A 233 -16.68 2.67 -1.85
N CYS A 234 -17.00 3.70 -2.64
CA CYS A 234 -18.31 3.93 -3.24
C CYS A 234 -18.17 4.53 -4.64
N ASN A 235 -19.01 4.14 -5.60
CA ASN A 235 -19.07 4.67 -6.97
C ASN A 235 -17.71 4.70 -7.73
N VAL A 236 -16.86 3.69 -7.49
CA VAL A 236 -15.52 3.65 -8.07
C VAL A 236 -15.53 3.05 -9.48
N HIS A 237 -14.85 3.72 -10.41
CA HIS A 237 -14.72 3.26 -11.79
C HIS A 237 -13.59 2.22 -11.91
N ILE A 238 -13.77 1.19 -12.73
CA ILE A 238 -12.76 0.15 -13.00
C ILE A 238 -12.24 0.22 -14.44
N ARG A 239 -10.92 0.16 -14.59
CA ARG A 239 -10.24 0.01 -15.88
C ARG A 239 -9.22 -1.12 -15.81
N ARG A 240 -9.51 -2.26 -16.47
CA ARG A 240 -8.60 -3.42 -16.60
C ARG A 240 -8.24 -4.01 -15.23
N GLY A 241 -9.25 -4.25 -14.40
CA GLY A 241 -9.09 -4.76 -13.03
C GLY A 241 -8.57 -3.75 -12.00
N LEU A 242 -8.19 -2.53 -12.40
CA LEU A 242 -7.74 -1.48 -11.49
C LEU A 242 -8.89 -0.55 -11.12
N LEU A 243 -9.07 -0.33 -9.81
CA LEU A 243 -9.94 0.70 -9.27
C LEU A 243 -9.29 2.07 -9.46
N MET A 244 -10.01 3.00 -10.10
CA MET A 244 -9.54 4.35 -10.37
C MET A 244 -9.88 5.26 -9.18
N LEU A 245 -9.01 5.28 -8.18
CA LEU A 245 -9.27 5.95 -6.90
C LEU A 245 -9.17 7.48 -7.05
N VAL A 246 -10.17 8.17 -6.52
CA VAL A 246 -10.25 9.64 -6.41
C VAL A 246 -10.76 10.01 -5.01
N PRO A 247 -10.59 11.25 -4.53
CA PRO A 247 -11.00 11.63 -3.17
C PRO A 247 -12.47 11.38 -2.82
N GLU A 248 -13.36 11.37 -3.81
CA GLU A 248 -14.81 11.27 -3.60
C GLU A 248 -15.34 9.82 -3.59
N VAL A 249 -14.48 8.83 -3.86
CA VAL A 249 -14.85 7.40 -3.92
C VAL A 249 -14.21 6.55 -2.82
N LEU A 250 -13.48 7.18 -1.89
CA LEU A 250 -12.72 6.52 -0.83
C LEU A 250 -12.75 7.36 0.44
N GLU A 251 -13.04 6.73 1.58
CA GLU A 251 -12.91 7.32 2.92
C GLU A 251 -12.12 6.35 3.83
N VAL A 252 -11.26 6.89 4.68
CA VAL A 252 -10.39 6.10 5.58
C VAL A 252 -11.08 5.83 6.91
N LEU A 253 -11.29 4.55 7.23
CA LEU A 253 -11.91 4.10 8.49
C LEU A 253 -10.88 3.86 9.62
N GLY A 254 -9.60 3.78 9.27
CA GLY A 254 -8.49 3.57 10.21
C GLY A 254 -8.28 2.10 10.59
N GLY A 255 -7.74 1.86 11.79
CA GLY A 255 -7.28 0.54 12.22
C GLY A 255 -5.92 0.16 11.63
N GLN A 256 -5.42 -1.03 12.00
CA GLN A 256 -4.19 -1.63 11.51
C GLN A 256 -4.25 -3.15 11.72
N VAL A 257 -3.34 -3.91 11.13
CA VAL A 257 -3.13 -5.32 11.47
C VAL A 257 -1.66 -5.51 11.81
N ASP A 258 -1.37 -5.84 13.07
CA ASP A 258 -0.01 -5.77 13.63
C ASP A 258 1.01 -6.60 12.84
N ASP A 259 0.65 -7.81 12.39
CA ASP A 259 1.53 -8.67 11.58
C ASP A 259 1.82 -8.09 10.19
N LEU A 260 0.82 -7.48 9.54
CA LEU A 260 0.99 -6.77 8.27
C LEU A 260 1.86 -5.53 8.46
N ASP A 261 1.66 -4.77 9.54
CA ASP A 261 2.45 -3.57 9.78
C ASP A 261 3.90 -3.90 10.16
N ALA A 262 4.12 -4.92 10.98
CA ALA A 262 5.45 -5.44 11.26
C ALA A 262 6.15 -5.92 9.97
N ALA A 263 5.43 -6.56 9.04
CA ALA A 263 5.97 -6.91 7.72
C ALA A 263 6.34 -5.67 6.89
N ARG A 264 5.47 -4.66 6.84
CA ARG A 264 5.75 -3.36 6.19
C ARG A 264 6.98 -2.68 6.80
N GLN A 265 7.09 -2.61 8.12
CA GLN A 265 8.24 -2.02 8.81
C GLN A 265 9.56 -2.73 8.47
N ARG A 266 9.56 -4.08 8.43
CA ARG A 266 10.74 -4.87 8.01
C ARG A 266 11.10 -4.61 6.53
N LEU A 267 10.11 -4.48 5.65
CA LEU A 267 10.29 -4.14 4.24
C LEU A 267 10.97 -2.77 4.09
N VAL A 268 10.39 -1.73 4.68
CA VAL A 268 10.92 -0.35 4.70
C VAL A 268 12.36 -0.35 5.24
N GLY A 269 12.61 -1.08 6.33
CA GLY A 269 13.94 -1.24 6.92
C GLY A 269 14.97 -1.90 5.99
N GLU A 270 14.59 -2.84 5.11
CA GLU A 270 15.49 -3.42 4.11
C GLU A 270 15.70 -2.52 2.88
N VAL A 271 14.68 -1.74 2.49
CA VAL A 271 14.76 -0.76 1.40
C VAL A 271 15.72 0.38 1.75
N ASN A 272 15.67 0.87 3.00
CA ASN A 272 16.46 2.00 3.48
C ASN A 272 17.93 1.65 3.81
N LYS A 273 18.36 0.38 3.67
CA LYS A 273 19.76 0.00 3.91
C LYS A 273 20.68 0.61 2.83
N PRO A 274 21.85 1.17 3.23
CA PRO A 274 22.77 1.78 2.28
C PRO A 274 23.26 0.75 1.24
N PRO A 275 23.64 1.20 0.01
CA PRO A 275 24.12 0.31 -1.03
C PRO A 275 25.29 -0.57 -0.55
N ARG A 276 25.05 -1.89 -0.43
CA ARG A 276 26.11 -2.84 -0.08
C ARG A 276 27.13 -2.90 -1.22
N SER A 277 28.41 -2.85 -0.87
CA SER A 277 29.49 -3.02 -1.85
C SER A 277 29.40 -4.40 -2.53
N LYS A 278 29.88 -4.50 -3.78
CA LYS A 278 29.79 -5.74 -4.59
C LYS A 278 30.31 -6.99 -3.86
N ARG A 279 31.30 -6.86 -2.96
CA ARG A 279 31.85 -7.95 -2.13
C ARG A 279 30.92 -8.44 -0.99
N LYS A 280 29.87 -7.69 -0.63
CA LYS A 280 28.88 -8.04 0.43
C LYS A 280 27.44 -8.11 -0.10
N GLN A 281 27.24 -8.10 -1.42
CA GLN A 281 25.96 -8.43 -2.01
C GLN A 281 25.74 -9.95 -1.90
N CYS A 282 24.95 -10.36 -0.90
CA CYS A 282 24.14 -11.56 -1.07
C CYS A 282 23.29 -11.30 -2.33
N GLY A 283 23.46 -12.14 -3.37
CA GLY A 283 23.20 -11.81 -4.78
C GLY A 283 21.74 -11.63 -5.20
N LEU A 284 20.86 -11.31 -4.26
CA LEU A 284 19.43 -11.08 -4.50
C LEU A 284 19.15 -9.60 -4.81
N PRO A 285 18.29 -9.30 -5.82
CA PRO A 285 17.89 -7.94 -6.12
C PRO A 285 17.16 -7.31 -4.93
N LEU A 286 17.14 -5.97 -4.87
CA LEU A 286 16.55 -5.23 -3.75
C LEU A 286 15.08 -5.61 -3.51
N SER A 287 14.30 -5.78 -4.58
CA SER A 287 12.90 -6.23 -4.50
C SER A 287 12.77 -7.56 -3.75
N ARG A 288 13.52 -8.58 -4.16
CA ARG A 288 13.48 -9.90 -3.51
C ARG A 288 13.97 -9.87 -2.07
N ARG A 289 14.98 -9.04 -1.75
CA ARG A 289 15.41 -8.84 -0.35
C ARG A 289 14.32 -8.17 0.49
N ALA A 290 13.68 -7.12 -0.03
CA ALA A 290 12.60 -6.42 0.66
C ALA A 290 11.39 -7.34 0.92
N SER A 291 10.99 -8.15 -0.06
CA SER A 291 9.93 -9.16 0.11
C SER A 291 10.29 -10.22 1.16
N LEU A 292 11.53 -10.71 1.18
CA LEU A 292 12.01 -11.68 2.20
C LEU A 292 12.15 -11.05 3.59
N ALA A 293 12.41 -9.74 3.69
CA ALA A 293 12.40 -9.03 4.97
C ALA A 293 10.96 -8.86 5.49
N ALA A 294 10.01 -8.53 4.61
CA ALA A 294 8.59 -8.46 4.95
C ALA A 294 8.09 -9.81 5.48
N TRP A 295 8.37 -10.89 4.76
CA TRP A 295 7.93 -12.25 5.07
C TRP A 295 9.13 -13.21 5.15
N PRO A 296 9.84 -13.23 6.31
CA PRO A 296 10.88 -14.22 6.54
C PRO A 296 10.27 -15.61 6.50
N SER A 297 10.79 -16.49 5.65
CA SER A 297 10.38 -17.89 5.66
C SER A 297 11.02 -18.59 6.86
N ASP A 298 10.29 -19.45 7.57
CA ASP A 298 10.75 -20.23 8.74
C ASP A 298 11.88 -21.25 8.45
N VAL A 299 12.51 -21.17 7.28
CA VAL A 299 13.56 -22.09 6.79
C VAL A 299 14.93 -21.76 7.41
N ILE A 300 14.97 -21.37 8.69
CA ILE A 300 16.14 -21.47 9.58
C ILE A 300 15.67 -21.83 11.00
N ASN A 301 14.97 -22.96 11.19
CA ASN A 301 14.90 -23.58 12.52
C ASN A 301 14.88 -25.13 12.51
N ASN A 302 15.86 -25.73 11.83
CA ASN A 302 16.32 -27.09 12.16
C ASN A 302 17.68 -26.97 12.84
N GLY A 303 17.70 -26.55 14.11
CA GLY A 303 18.98 -26.17 14.72
C GLY A 303 19.07 -25.83 16.21
N ALA A 304 18.03 -25.87 17.04
CA ALA A 304 18.18 -26.03 18.51
C ALA A 304 16.84 -26.13 19.27
N GLN A 305 16.72 -27.22 20.04
CA GLN A 305 16.10 -27.31 21.37
C GLN A 305 14.69 -26.71 21.59
N THR A 306 13.75 -27.63 21.76
CA THR A 306 12.47 -27.49 22.46
C THR A 306 12.55 -26.63 23.72
N ASN A 307 11.71 -25.59 23.80
CA ASN A 307 11.20 -25.07 25.07
C ASN A 307 9.74 -24.64 24.90
N ILE A 308 8.90 -25.08 25.83
CA ILE A 308 7.45 -24.87 25.82
C ILE A 308 7.16 -23.47 26.36
N PRO A 309 6.41 -22.60 25.66
CA PRO A 309 6.01 -21.31 26.22
C PRO A 309 4.82 -21.49 27.18
N SER A 310 5.05 -21.22 28.46
CA SER A 310 4.00 -21.18 29.47
C SER A 310 2.98 -20.08 29.18
N LEU A 311 1.68 -20.41 29.20
CA LEU A 311 0.62 -19.41 29.27
C LEU A 311 0.83 -18.53 30.51
N LYS A 312 0.73 -17.20 30.33
CA LYS A 312 0.42 -16.28 31.43
C LYS A 312 -1.06 -15.93 31.37
N MET A 313 -1.70 -16.02 32.55
CA MET A 313 -2.98 -15.38 32.84
C MET A 313 -2.83 -13.85 32.85
#